data_AF-A0A2E5X3N3-F1
#
_entry.id   AF-A0A2E5X3N3-F1
#
_cell.length_a   1.000
_cell.length_b   1.000
_cell.length_c   1.000
_cell.angle_alpha   90.00
_cell.angle_beta   90.00
_cell.angle_gamma   90.00
#
_symmetry.space_group_name_H-M   'P 1'
#
loop_
_entity.id
_entity.type
_entity.pdbx_description
1 polymer ?
#
loop_
_entity_poly.entity_id
_entity_poly.type
_entity_poly.pdbx_seq_one_letter_code
_entity_poly.pdbx_strand_id
1 'polypeptide(L)'
;MSEITRRDLINGTLMAVGSSMLPLGASSHAAMAFLDPSYYPPALTGLRGSHPGANDHAHRRAWANFSDWGPTTKLSETYDLVVVGGGLSGLAAAYFFQQKHGADKKVLVLDNHDDFGGHAKRNEHTIDGDTRISYGGSQTLVEPRHASKIVLDLLEDLGIDLERFKTAYDTGFFKRHGLGAVTYFNREVFGEDKVVQHPYCNYPNYVEGLLGAKLSNEEAASQAPLSERGKEQLLRVLKGGLHVLDVPKEDLEEYIDSHSYFDYLKKTLKVDDPDVLRMARNSGLDWASTGTDLMSIATAKSCGALGFATVAVYDEGNPYIHHFPDGNASVARAFVKKLIPDVAKGDNAEELVLARFNYDELDQPDSAVRIRLNSTVVHVEHGGDPQSSSEVAVNYIHDGKQYQVIARGVVMACYNMMIPHIVSGLPQAQADALKLQGKSPLQYTTVGLKNWRGMKERGIGLAMSPGNMHQAVLMDFPVSMGGYEYSKTPDDPCVLQMISCPYGGTVGAPRVEQFREARGRMLALQFEDYEQEVRDHLNGMLPEELFEFDRDVSSISVNRWAHGYTVGGPGNSTRIGRQPFGRITIANADSAPGADAKTAMMMGYRAVTELG
;
A
#
# COMPACT_ATOMS: atom_id res chain seq x y z
N MET A 1 14.31 -1.00 40.79
CA MET A 1 13.74 -2.28 40.34
C MET A 1 12.24 -2.21 40.59
N SER A 2 11.50 -1.77 39.58
CA SER A 2 10.04 -1.76 39.55
C SER A 2 9.64 -2.65 38.39
N GLU A 3 8.95 -3.75 38.71
CA GLU A 3 8.44 -4.72 37.75
C GLU A 3 7.50 -4.05 36.75
N ILE A 4 7.81 -4.20 35.47
CA ILE A 4 6.86 -3.92 34.38
C ILE A 4 5.83 -5.05 34.42
N THR A 5 4.61 -4.75 34.84
CA THR A 5 3.51 -5.74 34.87
C THR A 5 2.99 -5.96 33.46
N ARG A 6 2.73 -7.24 33.13
CA ARG A 6 2.13 -7.83 31.90
C ARG A 6 0.91 -7.14 31.26
N ARG A 7 0.46 -5.96 31.68
CA ARG A 7 -0.78 -5.31 31.22
C ARG A 7 -0.65 -4.47 29.95
N ASP A 8 0.56 -4.09 29.52
CA ASP A 8 0.74 -3.24 28.34
C ASP A 8 1.00 -4.02 27.03
N LEU A 9 1.09 -5.36 27.10
CA LEU A 9 1.23 -6.25 25.93
C LEU A 9 -0.11 -6.92 25.51
N ILE A 10 -1.17 -6.77 26.30
CA ILE A 10 -2.43 -7.54 26.15
C ILE A 10 -3.52 -6.74 25.40
N ASN A 11 -3.16 -6.06 24.32
CA ASN A 11 -4.14 -5.77 23.26
C ASN A 11 -3.99 -6.74 22.07
N GLY A 12 -2.80 -7.35 21.89
CA GLY A 12 -2.57 -8.38 20.87
C GLY A 12 -2.98 -9.79 21.30
N THR A 13 -2.72 -10.20 22.55
CA THR A 13 -2.94 -11.59 23.00
C THR A 13 -4.39 -11.89 23.41
N LEU A 14 -5.17 -10.88 23.82
CA LEU A 14 -6.61 -11.04 24.10
C LEU A 14 -7.42 -11.36 22.83
N MET A 15 -6.91 -10.98 21.66
CA MET A 15 -7.48 -11.32 20.35
C MET A 15 -7.42 -12.84 20.05
N ALA A 16 -6.40 -13.53 20.56
CA ALA A 16 -6.20 -14.98 20.33
C ALA A 16 -6.94 -15.87 21.33
N VAL A 17 -7.18 -15.39 22.55
CA VAL A 17 -7.94 -16.15 23.57
C VAL A 17 -9.45 -15.93 23.38
N GLY A 18 -9.90 -14.73 23.00
CA GLY A 18 -11.31 -14.45 22.70
C GLY A 18 -11.87 -15.20 21.49
N SER A 19 -11.02 -15.56 20.51
CA SER A 19 -11.42 -16.34 19.32
C SER A 19 -11.83 -17.78 19.63
N SER A 20 -11.47 -18.32 20.81
CA SER A 20 -11.81 -19.69 21.20
C SER A 20 -13.21 -19.86 21.82
N MET A 21 -13.94 -18.76 22.08
CA MET A 21 -15.30 -18.79 22.66
C MET A 21 -16.38 -18.22 21.75
N LEU A 22 -16.04 -17.78 20.53
CA LEU A 22 -17.00 -17.29 19.55
C LEU A 22 -17.52 -18.45 18.67
N PRO A 23 -18.82 -18.44 18.29
CA PRO A 23 -19.31 -19.39 17.30
C PRO A 23 -18.51 -19.24 16.01
N LEU A 24 -18.17 -20.37 15.38
CA LEU A 24 -17.55 -20.43 14.05
C LEU A 24 -18.31 -19.51 13.07
N GLY A 25 -17.76 -18.32 12.78
CA GLY A 25 -18.32 -17.39 11.78
C GLY A 25 -18.36 -15.90 12.15
N ALA A 26 -18.09 -15.49 13.39
CA ALA A 26 -17.97 -14.07 13.75
C ALA A 26 -16.51 -13.61 13.66
N SER A 27 -16.19 -12.59 12.86
CA SER A 27 -14.87 -11.95 12.90
C SER A 27 -14.73 -11.16 14.20
N SER A 28 -13.63 -11.36 14.93
CA SER A 28 -13.38 -10.76 16.25
C SER A 28 -13.45 -9.22 16.26
N HIS A 29 -13.24 -8.57 15.11
CA HIS A 29 -13.20 -7.11 14.98
C HIS A 29 -14.60 -6.48 14.86
N ALA A 30 -15.54 -7.13 14.16
CA ALA A 30 -16.90 -6.62 14.02
C ALA A 30 -17.67 -6.71 15.36
N ALA A 31 -17.42 -7.79 16.12
CA ALA A 31 -17.91 -7.92 17.49
C ALA A 31 -17.31 -6.87 18.45
N MET A 32 -16.05 -6.47 18.27
CA MET A 32 -15.40 -5.43 19.08
C MET A 32 -15.97 -4.02 18.79
N ALA A 33 -16.27 -3.71 17.52
CA ALA A 33 -16.91 -2.44 17.15
C ALA A 33 -18.29 -2.26 17.81
N PHE A 34 -19.04 -3.36 17.98
CA PHE A 34 -20.33 -3.35 18.65
C PHE A 34 -20.25 -3.22 20.19
N LEU A 35 -19.08 -3.49 20.78
CA LEU A 35 -18.91 -3.62 22.23
C LEU A 35 -18.05 -2.51 22.88
N ASP A 36 -17.39 -1.66 22.10
CA ASP A 36 -16.45 -0.66 22.61
C ASP A 36 -16.73 0.76 22.07
N PRO A 37 -17.23 1.70 22.91
CA PRO A 37 -17.39 3.12 22.58
C PRO A 37 -16.08 3.84 22.20
N SER A 38 -14.92 3.18 22.34
CA SER A 38 -13.61 3.69 21.96
C SER A 38 -13.10 3.15 20.61
N TYR A 39 -13.92 2.40 19.85
CA TYR A 39 -13.58 1.82 18.57
C TYR A 39 -12.95 2.84 17.61
N TYR A 40 -11.66 2.65 17.35
CA TYR A 40 -10.85 3.56 16.54
C TYR A 40 -9.79 2.74 15.78
N PRO A 41 -10.13 2.23 14.58
CA PRO A 41 -9.28 1.37 13.77
C PRO A 41 -7.84 1.86 13.50
N PRO A 42 -7.55 3.18 13.39
CA PRO A 42 -6.18 3.66 13.17
C PRO A 42 -5.21 3.35 14.30
N ALA A 43 -5.68 3.19 15.54
CA ALA A 43 -4.84 2.85 16.69
C ALA A 43 -4.62 1.34 16.88
N LEU A 44 -5.24 0.49 16.05
CA LEU A 44 -5.06 -0.96 16.13
C LEU A 44 -3.72 -1.39 15.52
N THR A 45 -3.00 -2.25 16.23
CA THR A 45 -1.72 -2.84 15.84
C THR A 45 -1.87 -4.30 15.39
N GLY A 46 -0.77 -4.96 15.00
CA GLY A 46 -0.80 -6.36 14.54
C GLY A 46 -0.99 -6.50 13.03
N LEU A 47 -1.66 -7.55 12.57
CA LEU A 47 -1.99 -7.71 11.15
C LEU A 47 -3.09 -6.73 10.72
N ARG A 48 -2.70 -5.77 9.87
CA ARG A 48 -3.55 -4.73 9.29
C ARG A 48 -3.60 -4.89 7.77
N GLY A 49 -4.12 -3.90 7.05
CA GLY A 49 -4.40 -3.98 5.61
C GLY A 49 -5.47 -5.05 5.33
N SER A 50 -5.12 -6.11 4.61
CA SER A 50 -5.92 -7.34 4.51
C SER A 50 -5.86 -8.15 5.82
N HIS A 51 -6.43 -7.59 6.88
CA HIS A 51 -6.51 -8.21 8.20
C HIS A 51 -7.37 -9.50 8.16
N PRO A 52 -7.18 -10.43 9.11
CA PRO A 52 -8.06 -11.60 9.23
C PRO A 52 -9.54 -11.20 9.27
N GLY A 53 -10.38 -11.89 8.49
CA GLY A 53 -11.80 -11.56 8.33
C GLY A 53 -12.12 -10.65 7.14
N ALA A 54 -11.23 -9.72 6.76
CA ALA A 54 -11.52 -8.74 5.70
C ALA A 54 -11.80 -9.41 4.35
N ASN A 55 -11.09 -10.49 4.02
CA ASN A 55 -11.18 -11.12 2.70
C ASN A 55 -11.94 -12.46 2.69
N ASP A 56 -12.42 -12.94 3.84
CA ASP A 56 -12.90 -14.31 3.98
C ASP A 56 -14.13 -14.58 3.10
N HIS A 57 -15.12 -13.68 3.13
CA HIS A 57 -16.31 -13.79 2.30
C HIS A 57 -16.01 -13.65 0.81
N ALA A 58 -15.14 -12.70 0.44
CA ALA A 58 -14.73 -12.47 -0.95
C ALA A 58 -13.97 -13.69 -1.51
N HIS A 59 -12.99 -14.23 -0.76
CA HIS A 59 -12.24 -15.41 -1.16
C HIS A 59 -13.13 -16.66 -1.25
N ARG A 60 -14.02 -16.89 -0.29
CA ARG A 60 -14.99 -18.01 -0.36
C ARG A 60 -15.89 -17.89 -1.60
N ARG A 61 -16.35 -16.69 -1.92
CA ARG A 61 -17.12 -16.45 -3.15
C ARG A 61 -16.29 -16.71 -4.41
N ALA A 62 -15.08 -16.15 -4.50
CA ALA A 62 -14.26 -16.24 -5.70
C ALA A 62 -13.64 -17.61 -5.93
N TRP A 63 -13.12 -18.26 -4.89
CA TRP A 63 -12.34 -19.50 -4.98
C TRP A 63 -13.19 -20.76 -4.80
N ALA A 64 -14.27 -20.70 -4.00
CA ALA A 64 -15.13 -21.84 -3.73
C ALA A 64 -16.53 -21.72 -4.36
N ASN A 65 -16.79 -20.64 -5.13
CA ASN A 65 -18.11 -20.33 -5.70
C ASN A 65 -19.23 -20.36 -4.64
N PHE A 66 -18.89 -20.01 -3.40
CA PHE A 66 -19.81 -20.12 -2.28
C PHE A 66 -20.92 -19.05 -2.38
N SER A 67 -22.17 -19.45 -2.18
CA SER A 67 -23.34 -18.59 -2.39
C SER A 67 -24.43 -18.72 -1.32
N ASP A 68 -24.38 -19.75 -0.47
CA ASP A 68 -25.36 -19.97 0.60
C ASP A 68 -24.89 -19.35 1.93
N TRP A 69 -25.26 -18.10 2.17
CA TRP A 69 -24.93 -17.38 3.40
C TRP A 69 -26.09 -17.38 4.42
N GLY A 70 -27.05 -18.29 4.26
CA GLY A 70 -28.28 -18.30 5.04
C GLY A 70 -29.36 -17.34 4.52
N PRO A 71 -30.41 -17.07 5.32
CA PRO A 71 -31.53 -16.24 4.88
C PRO A 71 -31.09 -14.79 4.63
N THR A 72 -31.56 -14.23 3.52
CA THR A 72 -31.31 -12.82 3.17
C THR A 72 -32.31 -11.91 3.86
N THR A 73 -31.81 -10.98 4.67
CA THR A 73 -32.63 -9.92 5.26
C THR A 73 -32.78 -8.78 4.24
N LYS A 74 -33.97 -8.61 3.69
CA LYS A 74 -34.28 -7.50 2.78
C LYS A 74 -34.53 -6.23 3.57
N LEU A 75 -33.70 -5.22 3.37
CA LEU A 75 -33.90 -3.90 3.98
C LEU A 75 -34.88 -3.09 3.13
N SER A 76 -35.68 -2.25 3.77
CA SER A 76 -36.65 -1.37 3.10
C SER A 76 -36.00 -0.14 2.46
N GLU A 77 -34.72 0.08 2.73
CA GLU A 77 -33.95 1.23 2.25
C GLU A 77 -33.70 1.12 0.74
N THR A 78 -33.90 2.23 0.04
CA THR A 78 -33.50 2.41 -1.36
C THR A 78 -32.51 3.56 -1.44
N TYR A 79 -31.41 3.33 -2.13
CA TYR A 79 -30.32 4.29 -2.31
C TYR A 79 -30.31 4.82 -3.75
N ASP A 80 -29.93 6.08 -3.93
CA ASP A 80 -29.68 6.64 -5.26
C ASP A 80 -28.38 6.05 -5.84
N LEU A 81 -27.40 5.79 -4.98
CA LEU A 81 -26.15 5.13 -5.34
C LEU A 81 -25.71 4.14 -4.26
N VAL A 82 -25.28 2.94 -4.66
CA VAL A 82 -24.43 2.09 -3.84
C VAL A 82 -23.02 2.05 -4.43
N VAL A 83 -22.02 2.27 -3.60
CA VAL A 83 -20.60 2.16 -3.96
C VAL A 83 -20.01 0.94 -3.27
N VAL A 84 -19.46 0.01 -4.05
CA VAL A 84 -18.85 -1.22 -3.54
C VAL A 84 -17.35 -1.01 -3.41
N GLY A 85 -16.88 -0.73 -2.19
CA GLY A 85 -15.50 -0.39 -1.84
C GLY A 85 -15.36 1.08 -1.42
N GLY A 86 -14.87 1.31 -0.21
CA GLY A 86 -14.60 2.60 0.44
C GLY A 86 -13.14 3.06 0.34
N GLY A 87 -12.39 2.57 -0.65
CA GLY A 87 -11.10 3.15 -1.04
C GLY A 87 -11.23 4.50 -1.75
N LEU A 88 -10.09 5.14 -2.09
CA LEU A 88 -10.08 6.47 -2.74
C LEU A 88 -10.96 6.54 -4.00
N SER A 89 -11.02 5.48 -4.81
CA SER A 89 -11.93 5.42 -5.97
C SER A 89 -13.40 5.50 -5.60
N GLY A 90 -13.81 4.79 -4.55
CA GLY A 90 -15.20 4.74 -4.12
C GLY A 90 -15.62 6.00 -3.37
N LEU A 91 -14.74 6.54 -2.51
CA LEU A 91 -14.95 7.83 -1.86
C LEU A 91 -15.06 8.96 -2.88
N ALA A 92 -14.21 8.97 -3.91
CA ALA A 92 -14.34 9.91 -5.02
C ALA A 92 -15.66 9.72 -5.79
N ALA A 93 -16.10 8.48 -6.04
CA ALA A 93 -17.38 8.23 -6.69
C ALA A 93 -18.56 8.77 -5.87
N ALA A 94 -18.58 8.54 -4.55
CA ALA A 94 -19.60 9.10 -3.66
C ALA A 94 -19.61 10.64 -3.71
N TYR A 95 -18.44 11.26 -3.64
CA TYR A 95 -18.27 12.71 -3.70
C TYR A 95 -18.78 13.30 -5.02
N PHE A 96 -18.30 12.79 -6.15
CA PHE A 96 -18.70 13.29 -7.46
C PHE A 96 -20.17 13.04 -7.76
N PHE A 97 -20.75 11.97 -7.21
CA PHE A 97 -22.19 11.72 -7.35
C PHE A 97 -23.00 12.79 -6.62
N GLN A 98 -22.65 13.13 -5.37
CA GLN A 98 -23.31 14.23 -4.66
C GLN A 98 -23.07 15.58 -5.34
N GLN A 99 -21.85 15.85 -5.83
CA GLN A 99 -21.54 17.08 -6.55
C GLN A 99 -22.43 17.22 -7.80
N LYS A 100 -22.67 16.12 -8.53
CA LYS A 100 -23.45 16.11 -9.78
C LYS A 100 -24.96 16.11 -9.55
N HIS A 101 -25.45 15.38 -8.55
CA HIS A 101 -26.89 15.10 -8.39
C HIS A 101 -27.54 15.77 -7.17
N GLY A 102 -26.74 16.34 -6.25
CA GLY A 102 -27.22 17.02 -5.04
C GLY A 102 -26.79 16.32 -3.74
N ALA A 103 -26.55 17.11 -2.70
CA ALA A 103 -26.16 16.63 -1.37
C ALA A 103 -27.27 15.87 -0.63
N ASP A 104 -28.53 15.98 -1.08
CA ASP A 104 -29.69 15.25 -0.55
C ASP A 104 -29.75 13.78 -1.02
N LYS A 105 -28.92 13.40 -2.01
CA LYS A 105 -28.96 12.05 -2.57
C LYS A 105 -28.40 11.01 -1.61
N LYS A 106 -29.11 9.87 -1.54
CA LYS A 106 -28.78 8.76 -0.65
C LYS A 106 -27.68 7.90 -1.25
N VAL A 107 -26.50 7.93 -0.65
CA VAL A 107 -25.34 7.14 -1.06
C VAL A 107 -24.96 6.17 0.06
N LEU A 108 -24.81 4.89 -0.27
CA LEU A 108 -24.25 3.89 0.64
C LEU A 108 -22.93 3.35 0.09
N VAL A 109 -21.86 3.51 0.86
CA VAL A 109 -20.56 2.88 0.61
C VAL A 109 -20.46 1.63 1.47
N LEU A 110 -20.19 0.48 0.85
CA LEU A 110 -19.97 -0.81 1.52
C LEU A 110 -18.49 -1.17 1.41
N ASP A 111 -17.80 -1.35 2.53
CA ASP A 111 -16.39 -1.78 2.55
C ASP A 111 -16.20 -2.98 3.48
N ASN A 112 -15.40 -3.95 3.06
CA ASN A 112 -15.09 -5.16 3.81
C ASN A 112 -14.08 -4.92 4.95
N HIS A 113 -13.31 -3.83 4.89
CA HIS A 113 -12.34 -3.46 5.90
C HIS A 113 -13.00 -2.84 7.13
N ASP A 114 -12.27 -2.88 8.23
CA ASP A 114 -12.60 -2.23 9.50
C ASP A 114 -12.39 -0.70 9.48
N ASP A 115 -11.96 -0.12 8.36
CA ASP A 115 -11.72 1.30 8.18
C ASP A 115 -11.94 1.69 6.72
N PHE A 116 -12.17 2.98 6.46
CA PHE A 116 -12.25 3.53 5.11
C PHE A 116 -10.86 3.80 4.52
N GLY A 117 -10.81 4.19 3.24
CA GLY A 117 -9.58 4.57 2.53
C GLY A 117 -8.89 3.43 1.77
N GLY A 118 -9.17 2.17 2.11
CA GLY A 118 -8.55 1.00 1.48
C GLY A 118 -7.04 1.02 1.69
N HIS A 119 -6.25 1.08 0.60
CA HIS A 119 -4.78 1.19 0.70
C HIS A 119 -4.30 2.50 1.33
N ALA A 120 -5.12 3.56 1.33
CA ALA A 120 -4.87 4.80 2.07
C ALA A 120 -5.19 4.61 3.57
N LYS A 121 -4.56 3.60 4.18
CA LYS A 121 -4.75 3.19 5.56
C LYS A 121 -3.82 3.99 6.47
N ARG A 122 -4.35 4.47 7.60
CA ARG A 122 -3.59 5.14 8.66
C ARG A 122 -3.18 4.15 9.74
N ASN A 123 -1.95 4.27 10.21
CA ASN A 123 -1.45 3.58 11.40
C ASN A 123 -1.08 4.62 12.47
N GLU A 124 -1.45 4.37 13.72
CA GLU A 124 -1.02 5.17 14.87
C GLU A 124 -0.29 4.29 15.89
N HIS A 125 0.83 4.81 16.39
CA HIS A 125 1.66 4.19 17.41
C HIS A 125 1.71 5.12 18.63
N THR A 126 1.20 4.67 19.77
CA THR A 126 1.37 5.40 21.04
C THR A 126 2.59 4.86 21.76
N ILE A 127 3.60 5.71 21.93
CA ILE A 127 4.93 5.37 22.45
C ILE A 127 5.17 6.27 23.66
N ASP A 128 5.10 5.69 24.87
CA ASP A 128 5.25 6.41 26.13
C ASP A 128 4.35 7.66 26.26
N GLY A 129 3.15 7.60 25.65
CA GLY A 129 2.16 8.69 25.62
C GLY A 129 2.28 9.66 24.44
N ASP A 130 3.32 9.53 23.59
CA ASP A 130 3.47 10.28 22.34
C ASP A 130 2.87 9.48 21.17
N THR A 131 1.97 10.08 20.39
CA THR A 131 1.35 9.43 19.23
C THR A 131 2.13 9.76 17.96
N ARG A 132 2.72 8.72 17.36
CA ARG A 132 3.31 8.78 16.02
C ARG A 132 2.35 8.21 14.98
N ILE A 133 2.14 8.98 13.93
CA ILE A 133 1.25 8.67 12.82
C ILE A 133 2.11 8.18 11.66
N SER A 134 1.62 7.19 10.92
CA SER A 134 2.25 6.73 9.68
C SER A 134 1.20 6.09 8.75
N TYR A 135 1.65 5.56 7.61
CA TYR A 135 0.79 5.02 6.56
C TYR A 135 0.95 3.52 6.37
N GLY A 136 -0.11 2.88 5.89
CA GLY A 136 -0.18 1.44 5.65
C GLY A 136 -0.06 0.98 4.20
N GLY A 137 0.13 1.88 3.24
CA GLY A 137 0.33 1.50 1.84
C GLY A 137 0.39 2.69 0.90
N SER A 138 -0.70 3.44 0.75
CA SER A 138 -0.74 4.60 -0.15
C SER A 138 0.03 5.78 0.47
N GLN A 139 1.31 5.87 0.12
CA GLN A 139 2.31 6.69 0.80
C GLN A 139 2.33 8.17 0.41
N THR A 140 2.17 8.49 -0.87
CA THR A 140 2.36 9.84 -1.40
C THR A 140 1.34 10.17 -2.49
N LEU A 141 1.06 11.46 -2.70
CA LEU A 141 0.46 11.92 -3.94
C LEU A 141 1.56 11.98 -5.00
N VAL A 142 1.76 10.90 -5.76
CA VAL A 142 2.81 10.82 -6.80
C VAL A 142 2.51 11.82 -7.92
N GLU A 143 3.46 12.70 -8.22
CA GLU A 143 3.41 13.67 -9.32
C GLU A 143 2.06 14.41 -9.45
N PRO A 144 1.59 15.10 -8.40
CA PRO A 144 0.23 15.62 -8.37
C PRO A 144 0.04 16.74 -9.41
N ARG A 145 1.11 17.42 -9.85
CA ARG A 145 1.04 18.45 -10.90
C ARG A 145 0.75 17.87 -12.28
N HIS A 146 0.98 16.57 -12.48
CA HIS A 146 0.59 15.87 -13.71
C HIS A 146 -0.85 15.36 -13.65
N ALA A 147 -1.59 15.60 -12.57
CA ALA A 147 -2.99 15.21 -12.47
C ALA A 147 -3.89 16.01 -13.44
N SER A 148 -5.04 15.44 -13.79
CA SER A 148 -6.04 16.14 -14.60
C SER A 148 -6.59 17.35 -13.83
N LYS A 149 -7.13 18.34 -14.55
CA LYS A 149 -7.82 19.47 -13.91
C LYS A 149 -8.91 19.01 -12.94
N ILE A 150 -9.64 17.94 -13.28
CA ILE A 150 -10.69 17.37 -12.43
C ILE A 150 -10.13 16.91 -11.07
N VAL A 151 -8.96 16.27 -11.06
CA VAL A 151 -8.33 15.85 -9.79
C VAL A 151 -7.73 17.04 -9.06
N LEU A 152 -7.15 18.01 -9.76
CA LEU A 152 -6.63 19.23 -9.12
C LEU A 152 -7.74 20.02 -8.43
N ASP A 153 -8.87 20.23 -9.12
CA ASP A 153 -10.06 20.88 -8.56
C ASP A 153 -10.61 20.09 -7.37
N LEU A 154 -10.60 18.76 -7.45
CA LEU A 154 -10.99 17.89 -6.34
C LEU A 154 -10.08 18.05 -5.12
N LEU A 155 -8.76 18.07 -5.31
CA LEU A 155 -7.82 18.28 -4.21
C LEU A 155 -8.05 19.64 -3.54
N GLU A 156 -8.32 20.68 -4.31
CA GLU A 156 -8.69 22.00 -3.79
C GLU A 156 -10.01 21.95 -3.00
N ASP A 157 -11.04 21.30 -3.54
CA ASP A 157 -12.33 21.11 -2.86
C ASP A 157 -12.21 20.36 -1.52
N LEU A 158 -11.28 19.40 -1.45
CA LEU A 158 -10.92 18.65 -0.23
C LEU A 158 -10.07 19.48 0.76
N GLY A 159 -9.67 20.70 0.39
CA GLY A 159 -8.83 21.56 1.20
C GLY A 159 -7.38 21.09 1.24
N ILE A 160 -6.87 20.49 0.15
CA ILE A 160 -5.49 20.04 0.01
C ILE A 160 -4.72 21.08 -0.82
N ASP A 161 -3.86 21.85 -0.16
CA ASP A 161 -2.95 22.78 -0.81
C ASP A 161 -1.61 22.10 -1.14
N LEU A 162 -1.33 21.92 -2.44
CA LEU A 162 -0.09 21.29 -2.90
C LEU A 162 1.16 22.14 -2.56
N GLU A 163 1.03 23.45 -2.42
CA GLU A 163 2.15 24.33 -2.10
C GLU A 163 2.57 24.22 -0.63
N ARG A 164 1.64 23.85 0.25
CA ARG A 164 1.91 23.64 1.67
C ARG A 164 2.99 22.57 1.91
N PHE A 165 3.04 21.51 1.08
CA PHE A 165 4.03 20.44 1.21
C PHE A 165 5.48 20.92 1.11
N LYS A 166 5.76 22.01 0.38
CA LYS A 166 7.10 22.61 0.28
C LYS A 166 7.64 23.09 1.63
N THR A 167 6.75 23.39 2.57
CA THR A 167 7.08 23.87 3.92
C THR A 167 6.80 22.83 5.00
N ALA A 168 5.95 21.85 4.72
CA ALA A 168 5.66 20.75 5.64
C ALA A 168 6.77 19.69 5.64
N TYR A 169 7.38 19.40 4.49
CA TYR A 169 8.47 18.44 4.34
C TYR A 169 9.83 19.09 4.58
N ASP A 170 10.63 18.54 5.50
CA ASP A 170 11.97 19.05 5.81
C ASP A 170 13.07 18.34 5.01
N THR A 171 13.41 18.88 3.86
CA THR A 171 14.49 18.36 2.98
C THR A 171 15.89 18.46 3.60
N GLY A 172 16.05 19.22 4.69
CA GLY A 172 17.32 19.34 5.40
C GLY A 172 17.55 18.27 6.46
N PHE A 173 16.51 17.51 6.84
CA PHE A 173 16.54 16.56 7.96
C PHE A 173 17.69 15.55 7.85
N PHE A 174 17.73 14.76 6.79
CA PHE A 174 18.72 13.70 6.64
C PHE A 174 20.15 14.25 6.63
N LYS A 175 20.40 15.38 5.95
CA LYS A 175 21.70 16.05 5.95
C LYS A 175 22.12 16.52 7.34
N ARG A 176 21.22 17.16 8.10
CA ARG A 176 21.49 17.62 9.48
C ARG A 176 21.88 16.47 10.40
N HIS A 177 21.30 15.29 10.17
CA HIS A 177 21.58 14.09 10.95
C HIS A 177 22.61 13.14 10.32
N GLY A 178 23.22 13.47 9.18
CA GLY A 178 24.23 12.61 8.53
C GLY A 178 23.68 11.25 8.08
N LEU A 179 22.37 11.18 7.80
CA LEU A 179 21.64 9.98 7.42
C LEU A 179 21.66 9.81 5.89
N GLY A 180 22.00 8.62 5.43
CA GLY A 180 22.06 8.29 4.01
C GLY A 180 21.47 6.93 3.68
N ALA A 181 21.58 6.57 2.41
CA ALA A 181 21.18 5.27 1.90
C ALA A 181 22.30 4.23 2.09
N VAL A 182 21.93 3.06 2.64
CA VAL A 182 22.85 1.95 2.93
C VAL A 182 22.30 0.62 2.41
N THR A 183 23.08 -0.45 2.54
CA THR A 183 22.60 -1.82 2.35
C THR A 183 22.91 -2.66 3.58
N TYR A 184 21.91 -3.37 4.09
CA TYR A 184 22.04 -4.37 5.13
C TYR A 184 22.07 -5.78 4.51
N PHE A 185 23.10 -6.53 4.86
CA PHE A 185 23.27 -7.94 4.53
C PHE A 185 23.05 -8.73 5.82
N ASN A 186 22.11 -9.67 5.82
CA ASN A 186 21.86 -10.51 6.98
C ASN A 186 22.77 -11.75 7.00
N ARG A 187 22.98 -12.29 8.20
CA ARG A 187 23.80 -13.49 8.43
C ARG A 187 23.25 -14.74 7.73
N GLU A 188 21.94 -14.91 7.66
CA GLU A 188 21.31 -16.12 7.11
C GLU A 188 21.64 -16.32 5.62
N VAL A 189 21.59 -15.23 4.84
CA VAL A 189 21.80 -15.24 3.39
C VAL A 189 23.26 -14.98 3.03
N PHE A 190 23.91 -14.04 3.73
CA PHE A 190 25.25 -13.56 3.35
C PHE A 190 26.36 -13.97 4.34
N GLY A 191 26.05 -14.75 5.37
CA GLY A 191 27.02 -15.30 6.32
C GLY A 191 27.44 -14.39 7.48
N GLU A 192 27.20 -13.08 7.38
CA GLU A 192 27.37 -12.11 8.49
C GLU A 192 26.31 -11.01 8.45
N ASP A 193 25.94 -10.48 9.63
CA ASP A 193 25.13 -9.27 9.73
C ASP A 193 26.03 -8.05 9.47
N LYS A 194 25.76 -7.31 8.39
CA LYS A 194 26.63 -6.22 7.95
C LYS A 194 25.89 -5.09 7.27
N VAL A 195 26.16 -3.88 7.72
CA VAL A 195 25.72 -2.65 7.05
C VAL A 195 26.89 -2.09 6.23
N VAL A 196 26.69 -1.95 4.92
CA VAL A 196 27.62 -1.25 4.03
C VAL A 196 27.02 0.10 3.64
N GLN A 197 27.81 1.17 3.73
CA GLN A 197 27.37 2.56 3.49
C GLN A 197 27.23 2.90 1.99
N HIS A 198 26.52 2.03 1.27
CA HIS A 198 26.26 2.09 -0.16
C HIS A 198 24.94 1.36 -0.48
N PRO A 199 23.97 1.97 -1.20
CA PRO A 199 22.67 1.35 -1.50
C PRO A 199 22.70 0.37 -2.68
N TYR A 200 23.75 0.39 -3.49
CA TYR A 200 23.95 -0.43 -4.71
C TYR A 200 22.91 -0.25 -5.83
N CYS A 201 21.82 0.47 -5.58
CA CYS A 201 20.82 0.85 -6.56
C CYS A 201 20.32 2.29 -6.27
N ASN A 202 19.45 2.79 -7.15
CA ASN A 202 18.86 4.13 -7.04
C ASN A 202 17.43 4.13 -6.49
N TYR A 203 16.94 2.99 -5.99
CA TYR A 203 15.66 2.92 -5.29
C TYR A 203 15.47 4.02 -4.23
N PRO A 204 16.49 4.39 -3.41
CA PRO A 204 16.31 5.40 -2.38
C PRO A 204 16.07 6.84 -2.87
N ASN A 205 16.10 7.12 -4.19
CA ASN A 205 16.05 8.49 -4.71
C ASN A 205 14.71 9.22 -4.48
N TYR A 206 13.63 8.51 -4.13
CA TYR A 206 12.35 9.14 -3.78
C TYR A 206 12.37 9.76 -2.39
N VAL A 207 13.41 9.50 -1.57
CA VAL A 207 13.53 10.14 -0.27
C VAL A 207 14.27 11.46 -0.44
N GLU A 208 13.50 12.54 -0.60
CA GLU A 208 14.04 13.87 -0.85
C GLU A 208 14.98 14.32 0.29
N GLY A 209 16.18 14.79 -0.08
CA GLY A 209 17.21 15.24 0.87
C GLY A 209 18.05 14.13 1.51
N LEU A 210 17.78 12.85 1.23
CA LEU A 210 18.59 11.72 1.70
C LEU A 210 20.02 11.80 1.14
N LEU A 211 21.03 11.52 1.97
CA LEU A 211 22.40 11.47 1.50
C LEU A 211 22.63 10.21 0.65
N GLY A 212 23.32 10.39 -0.49
CA GLY A 212 23.73 9.29 -1.36
C GLY A 212 24.80 8.39 -0.72
N ALA A 213 25.37 7.50 -1.55
CA ALA A 213 26.44 6.61 -1.13
C ALA A 213 27.63 7.37 -0.49
N LYS A 214 28.13 6.87 0.64
CA LYS A 214 29.33 7.43 1.30
C LYS A 214 30.62 6.79 0.80
N LEU A 215 30.56 5.52 0.41
CA LEU A 215 31.70 4.75 -0.10
C LEU A 215 31.79 4.84 -1.62
N SER A 216 32.99 4.71 -2.17
CA SER A 216 33.17 4.47 -3.59
C SER A 216 32.65 3.08 -3.98
N ASN A 217 32.44 2.84 -5.28
CA ASN A 217 32.04 1.51 -5.78
C ASN A 217 33.07 0.43 -5.42
N GLU A 218 34.38 0.74 -5.47
CA GLU A 218 35.47 -0.16 -5.08
C GLU A 218 35.42 -0.50 -3.59
N GLU A 219 35.30 0.51 -2.73
CA GLU A 219 35.24 0.33 -1.28
C GLU A 219 34.00 -0.47 -0.90
N ALA A 220 32.84 -0.11 -1.45
CA ALA A 220 31.57 -0.82 -1.21
C ALA A 220 31.68 -2.29 -1.64
N ALA A 221 32.13 -2.57 -2.87
CA ALA A 221 32.30 -3.93 -3.35
C ALA A 221 33.27 -4.74 -2.49
N SER A 222 34.36 -4.14 -2.00
CA SER A 222 35.32 -4.81 -1.10
C SER A 222 34.73 -5.15 0.28
N GLN A 223 33.81 -4.31 0.76
CA GLN A 223 33.16 -4.46 2.06
C GLN A 223 31.93 -5.38 2.01
N ALA A 224 31.32 -5.57 0.84
CA ALA A 224 30.19 -6.49 0.70
C ALA A 224 30.57 -7.90 1.20
N PRO A 225 29.73 -8.55 2.03
CA PRO A 225 29.97 -9.90 2.55
C PRO A 225 29.70 -10.96 1.47
N LEU A 226 30.47 -10.88 0.39
CA LEU A 226 30.39 -11.77 -0.76
C LEU A 226 31.69 -12.58 -0.88
N SER A 227 31.66 -13.64 -1.67
CA SER A 227 32.87 -14.33 -2.10
C SER A 227 33.82 -13.36 -2.83
N GLU A 228 35.13 -13.64 -2.88
CA GLU A 228 36.08 -12.77 -3.62
C GLU A 228 35.66 -12.60 -5.09
N ARG A 229 35.19 -13.68 -5.71
CA ARG A 229 34.58 -13.66 -7.05
C ARG A 229 33.33 -12.79 -7.11
N GLY A 230 32.46 -12.87 -6.10
CA GLY A 230 31.24 -12.06 -5.99
C GLY A 230 31.56 -10.57 -5.87
N LYS A 231 32.59 -10.20 -5.08
CA LYS A 231 33.07 -8.81 -4.97
C LYS A 231 33.60 -8.29 -6.31
N GLU A 232 34.38 -9.08 -7.03
CA GLU A 232 34.86 -8.74 -8.38
C GLU A 232 33.70 -8.53 -9.37
N GLN A 233 32.70 -9.42 -9.35
CA GLN A 233 31.53 -9.33 -10.22
C GLN A 233 30.64 -8.13 -9.85
N LEU A 234 30.41 -7.89 -8.55
CA LEU A 234 29.68 -6.72 -8.07
C LEU A 234 30.35 -5.43 -8.52
N LEU A 235 31.67 -5.32 -8.37
CA LEU A 235 32.41 -4.15 -8.84
C LEU A 235 32.28 -3.95 -10.35
N ARG A 236 32.30 -5.03 -11.14
CA ARG A 236 32.07 -4.96 -12.59
C ARG A 236 30.67 -4.48 -12.93
N VAL A 237 29.66 -4.90 -12.17
CA VAL A 237 28.28 -4.40 -12.33
C VAL A 237 28.18 -2.92 -11.99
N LEU A 238 28.78 -2.49 -10.87
CA LEU A 238 28.79 -1.08 -10.45
C LEU A 238 29.55 -0.16 -11.41
N LYS A 239 30.56 -0.68 -12.11
CA LYS A 239 31.28 0.01 -13.19
C LYS A 239 30.66 -0.21 -14.58
N GLY A 240 29.57 -0.96 -14.65
CA GLY A 240 28.84 -1.26 -15.88
C GLY A 240 27.90 -0.13 -16.28
N GLY A 241 26.77 -0.50 -16.88
CA GLY A 241 25.79 0.40 -17.48
C GLY A 241 25.73 0.27 -19.00
N LEU A 242 24.96 1.13 -19.66
CA LEU A 242 24.70 0.99 -21.11
C LEU A 242 25.95 1.14 -21.97
N HIS A 243 26.97 1.84 -21.49
CA HIS A 243 28.20 2.11 -22.24
C HIS A 243 29.07 0.87 -22.52
N VAL A 244 28.79 -0.26 -21.87
CA VAL A 244 29.47 -1.55 -22.12
C VAL A 244 28.79 -2.39 -23.20
N LEU A 245 27.62 -1.95 -23.69
CA LEU A 245 26.91 -2.60 -24.78
C LEU A 245 27.56 -2.19 -26.10
N ASP A 246 27.95 -3.19 -26.89
CA ASP A 246 28.43 -3.00 -28.26
C ASP A 246 27.23 -2.90 -29.22
N VAL A 247 26.45 -1.82 -29.06
CA VAL A 247 25.24 -1.54 -29.84
C VAL A 247 25.35 -0.10 -30.35
N PRO A 248 25.15 0.15 -31.67
CA PRO A 248 25.09 1.50 -32.22
C PRO A 248 24.09 2.39 -31.48
N LYS A 249 24.37 3.68 -31.38
CA LYS A 249 23.55 4.60 -30.58
C LYS A 249 22.11 4.68 -31.09
N GLU A 250 21.91 4.59 -32.40
CA GLU A 250 20.62 4.57 -33.08
C GLU A 250 19.77 3.34 -32.73
N ASP A 251 20.39 2.20 -32.43
CA ASP A 251 19.70 0.93 -32.13
C ASP A 251 19.57 0.70 -30.62
N LEU A 252 20.25 1.50 -29.80
CA LEU A 252 20.37 1.27 -28.36
C LEU A 252 19.01 1.25 -27.65
N GLU A 253 18.10 2.15 -28.00
CA GLU A 253 16.77 2.25 -27.37
C GLU A 253 15.94 0.99 -27.61
N GLU A 254 15.80 0.57 -28.87
CA GLU A 254 15.11 -0.68 -29.23
C GLU A 254 15.78 -1.90 -28.59
N TYR A 255 17.11 -1.91 -28.54
CA TYR A 255 17.86 -3.00 -27.90
C TYR A 255 17.52 -3.09 -26.40
N ILE A 256 17.59 -2.00 -25.65
CA ILE A 256 17.37 -2.04 -24.20
C ILE A 256 15.91 -2.33 -23.83
N ASP A 257 14.96 -1.98 -24.70
CA ASP A 257 13.53 -2.27 -24.51
C ASP A 257 13.20 -3.75 -24.74
N SER A 258 13.92 -4.41 -25.65
CA SER A 258 13.65 -5.79 -26.07
C SER A 258 14.51 -6.84 -25.35
N HIS A 259 15.63 -6.46 -24.74
CA HIS A 259 16.58 -7.38 -24.12
C HIS A 259 16.46 -7.44 -22.60
N SER A 260 16.60 -8.63 -22.03
CA SER A 260 16.49 -8.86 -20.58
C SER A 260 17.68 -8.26 -19.81
N TYR A 261 17.38 -7.60 -18.69
CA TYR A 261 18.39 -7.12 -17.75
C TYR A 261 19.22 -8.26 -17.15
N PHE A 262 18.61 -9.40 -16.82
CA PHE A 262 19.33 -10.55 -16.29
C PHE A 262 20.24 -11.21 -17.32
N ASP A 263 19.84 -11.22 -18.59
CA ASP A 263 20.71 -11.66 -19.68
C ASP A 263 21.89 -10.69 -19.87
N TYR A 264 21.67 -9.39 -19.74
CA TYR A 264 22.75 -8.40 -19.74
C TYR A 264 23.78 -8.67 -18.62
N LEU A 265 23.32 -8.88 -17.38
CA LEU A 265 24.21 -9.23 -16.27
C LEU A 265 25.02 -10.50 -16.55
N LYS A 266 24.35 -11.58 -16.98
CA LYS A 266 24.98 -12.89 -17.16
C LYS A 266 25.85 -12.99 -18.40
N LYS A 267 25.37 -12.49 -19.55
CA LYS A 267 26.01 -12.68 -20.85
C LYS A 267 26.99 -11.54 -21.16
N THR A 268 26.67 -10.30 -20.83
CA THR A 268 27.52 -9.15 -21.11
C THR A 268 28.52 -8.92 -19.97
N LEU A 269 28.03 -8.81 -18.74
CA LEU A 269 28.89 -8.55 -17.57
C LEU A 269 29.49 -9.82 -16.94
N LYS A 270 29.15 -11.02 -17.44
CA LYS A 270 29.67 -12.31 -16.94
C LYS A 270 29.46 -12.49 -15.44
N VAL A 271 28.25 -12.16 -14.96
CA VAL A 271 27.82 -12.34 -13.58
C VAL A 271 27.12 -13.69 -13.42
N ASP A 272 27.64 -14.53 -12.55
CA ASP A 272 27.05 -15.82 -12.20
C ASP A 272 27.13 -16.13 -10.70
N ASP A 273 27.68 -15.21 -9.90
CA ASP A 273 27.59 -15.27 -8.44
C ASP A 273 26.11 -15.12 -8.00
N PRO A 274 25.57 -16.09 -7.24
CA PRO A 274 24.15 -16.12 -6.90
C PRO A 274 23.73 -14.96 -5.99
N ASP A 275 24.63 -14.44 -5.16
CA ASP A 275 24.33 -13.38 -4.22
C ASP A 275 24.33 -12.01 -4.91
N VAL A 276 25.21 -11.80 -5.90
CA VAL A 276 25.13 -10.63 -6.78
C VAL A 276 23.83 -10.63 -7.59
N LEU A 277 23.43 -11.80 -8.14
CA LEU A 277 22.16 -11.92 -8.86
C LEU A 277 20.94 -11.72 -7.95
N ARG A 278 21.03 -12.12 -6.67
CA ARG A 278 20.00 -11.83 -5.65
C ARG A 278 19.89 -10.34 -5.38
N MET A 279 21.02 -9.65 -5.18
CA MET A 279 21.03 -8.19 -5.02
C MET A 279 20.39 -7.51 -6.23
N ALA A 280 20.77 -7.93 -7.45
CA ALA A 280 20.19 -7.39 -8.68
C ALA A 280 18.67 -7.59 -8.72
N ARG A 281 18.20 -8.80 -8.41
CA ARG A 281 16.77 -9.16 -8.42
C ARG A 281 15.92 -8.22 -7.56
N ASN A 282 16.44 -7.88 -6.37
CA ASN A 282 15.74 -7.12 -5.34
C ASN A 282 16.00 -5.60 -5.43
N SER A 283 16.69 -5.12 -6.46
CA SER A 283 17.11 -3.71 -6.53
C SER A 283 16.04 -2.72 -7.03
N GLY A 284 14.91 -3.22 -7.55
CA GLY A 284 13.80 -2.39 -8.08
C GLY A 284 12.57 -2.23 -7.17
N LEU A 285 12.43 -3.06 -6.12
CA LEU A 285 11.37 -3.03 -5.11
C LEU A 285 9.95 -2.70 -5.63
N ASP A 286 9.31 -1.65 -5.12
CA ASP A 286 7.87 -1.39 -5.26
C ASP A 286 7.54 -0.58 -6.52
N TRP A 287 8.47 0.24 -7.01
CA TRP A 287 8.40 0.85 -8.34
C TRP A 287 8.31 -0.16 -9.47
N ALA A 288 8.89 -1.34 -9.27
CA ALA A 288 8.99 -2.38 -10.25
C ALA A 288 7.75 -3.29 -10.34
N SER A 289 7.00 -3.43 -9.24
CA SER A 289 5.93 -4.42 -9.07
C SER A 289 6.32 -5.89 -9.36
N THR A 290 7.58 -6.19 -9.68
CA THR A 290 8.15 -7.53 -9.93
C THR A 290 9.62 -7.56 -9.56
N GLY A 291 10.22 -8.75 -9.47
CA GLY A 291 11.68 -8.85 -9.46
C GLY A 291 12.27 -8.34 -10.79
N THR A 292 13.49 -7.80 -10.75
CA THR A 292 14.16 -7.27 -11.95
C THR A 292 14.55 -8.38 -12.95
N ASP A 293 14.40 -9.65 -12.57
CA ASP A 293 14.59 -10.81 -13.44
C ASP A 293 13.59 -10.87 -14.61
N LEU A 294 12.45 -10.19 -14.50
CA LEU A 294 11.44 -10.12 -15.56
C LEU A 294 11.52 -8.83 -16.40
N MET A 295 12.52 -7.98 -16.14
CA MET A 295 12.62 -6.68 -16.79
C MET A 295 13.50 -6.70 -18.03
N SER A 296 13.16 -5.82 -18.96
CA SER A 296 14.10 -5.36 -19.96
C SER A 296 15.20 -4.50 -19.30
N ILE A 297 16.30 -4.28 -20.02
CA ILE A 297 17.36 -3.36 -19.58
C ILE A 297 16.79 -1.96 -19.34
N ALA A 298 15.88 -1.51 -20.22
CA ALA A 298 15.24 -0.20 -20.10
C ALA A 298 14.42 -0.05 -18.81
N THR A 299 13.57 -1.03 -18.50
CA THR A 299 12.75 -1.01 -17.28
C THR A 299 13.61 -1.10 -16.02
N ALA A 300 14.66 -1.93 -16.03
CA ALA A 300 15.59 -2.01 -14.91
C ALA A 300 16.36 -0.70 -14.71
N LYS A 301 16.74 -0.03 -15.80
CA LYS A 301 17.38 1.30 -15.74
C LYS A 301 16.41 2.37 -15.22
N SER A 302 15.15 2.38 -15.67
CA SER A 302 14.17 3.40 -15.28
C SER A 302 13.79 3.32 -13.81
N CYS A 303 13.74 2.10 -13.23
CA CYS A 303 13.54 1.92 -11.79
C CYS A 303 14.83 1.98 -10.97
N GLY A 304 15.98 2.29 -11.58
CA GLY A 304 17.23 2.47 -10.87
C GLY A 304 17.84 1.18 -10.31
N ALA A 305 17.65 0.05 -10.97
CA ALA A 305 18.22 -1.23 -10.56
C ALA A 305 19.77 -1.21 -10.47
N LEU A 306 20.33 -2.23 -9.82
CA LEU A 306 21.78 -2.40 -9.64
C LEU A 306 22.55 -2.31 -10.96
N GLY A 307 23.62 -1.50 -10.99
CA GLY A 307 24.51 -1.37 -12.16
C GLY A 307 24.12 -0.27 -13.14
N PHE A 308 23.13 0.57 -12.80
CA PHE A 308 22.83 1.81 -13.52
C PHE A 308 23.21 3.04 -12.68
N ALA A 309 23.49 4.13 -13.38
CA ALA A 309 23.84 5.40 -12.75
C ALA A 309 22.67 5.94 -11.91
N THR A 310 23.01 6.48 -10.74
CA THR A 310 22.05 7.10 -9.84
C THR A 310 21.71 8.51 -10.30
N VAL A 311 20.49 8.95 -10.02
CA VAL A 311 20.07 10.35 -10.14
C VAL A 311 19.64 10.85 -8.77
N ALA A 312 20.06 12.07 -8.43
CA ALA A 312 19.94 12.61 -7.07
C ALA A 312 18.50 12.95 -6.66
N VAL A 313 17.65 13.27 -7.63
CA VAL A 313 16.26 13.68 -7.43
C VAL A 313 15.36 12.80 -8.29
N TYR A 314 14.20 12.44 -7.77
CA TYR A 314 13.18 11.65 -8.46
C TYR A 314 12.63 12.36 -9.71
N ASP A 315 12.06 13.55 -9.53
CA ASP A 315 11.56 14.44 -10.57
C ASP A 315 11.71 15.90 -10.08
N GLU A 316 12.45 16.74 -10.80
CA GLU A 316 12.64 18.15 -10.44
C GLU A 316 11.33 18.96 -10.50
N GLY A 317 10.40 18.59 -11.39
CA GLY A 317 9.08 19.21 -11.54
C GLY A 317 8.08 18.73 -10.49
N ASN A 318 8.27 17.52 -9.96
CA ASN A 318 7.49 16.91 -8.89
C ASN A 318 8.41 16.27 -7.84
N PRO A 319 9.08 17.08 -7.00
CA PRO A 319 9.86 16.52 -5.91
C PRO A 319 8.95 15.64 -5.05
N TYR A 320 9.51 14.56 -4.51
CA TYR A 320 8.75 13.51 -3.81
C TYR A 320 8.47 13.96 -2.35
N ILE A 321 7.75 15.08 -2.22
CA ILE A 321 7.48 15.79 -0.96
C ILE A 321 5.99 15.87 -0.62
N HIS A 322 5.10 15.43 -1.52
CA HIS A 322 3.64 15.56 -1.38
C HIS A 322 3.05 14.47 -0.46
N HIS A 323 3.49 14.51 0.79
CA HIS A 323 3.18 13.56 1.85
C HIS A 323 2.45 14.25 3.00
N PHE A 324 1.35 13.64 3.46
CA PHE A 324 0.90 13.87 4.84
C PHE A 324 1.63 12.91 5.78
N PRO A 325 1.62 13.16 7.10
CA PRO A 325 2.16 12.23 8.09
C PRO A 325 1.55 10.81 8.01
N ASP A 326 0.28 10.68 7.62
CA ASP A 326 -0.39 9.39 7.38
C ASP A 326 -0.49 9.02 5.89
N GLY A 327 0.37 9.57 5.05
CA GLY A 327 0.35 9.36 3.60
C GLY A 327 -0.97 9.83 2.98
N ASN A 328 -1.59 9.01 2.13
CA ASN A 328 -2.86 9.40 1.52
C ASN A 328 -4.08 9.14 2.41
N ALA A 329 -3.92 8.68 3.65
CA ALA A 329 -5.06 8.52 4.56
C ALA A 329 -5.71 9.88 4.88
N SER A 330 -4.94 10.97 4.96
CA SER A 330 -5.49 12.33 5.04
C SER A 330 -6.40 12.69 3.86
N VAL A 331 -6.12 12.19 2.65
CA VAL A 331 -7.01 12.37 1.48
C VAL A 331 -8.33 11.64 1.70
N ALA A 332 -8.28 10.38 2.16
CA ALA A 332 -9.48 9.61 2.48
C ALA A 332 -10.30 10.26 3.59
N ARG A 333 -9.64 10.78 4.63
CA ARG A 333 -10.26 11.51 5.75
C ARG A 333 -10.92 12.80 5.27
N ALA A 334 -10.29 13.54 4.36
CA ALA A 334 -10.90 14.73 3.75
C ALA A 334 -12.16 14.39 2.94
N PHE A 335 -12.16 13.30 2.17
CA PHE A 335 -13.38 12.82 1.51
C PHE A 335 -14.48 12.50 2.53
N VAL A 336 -14.17 11.70 3.55
CA VAL A 336 -15.17 11.30 4.55
C VAL A 336 -15.71 12.52 5.29
N LYS A 337 -14.87 13.50 5.65
CA LYS A 337 -15.32 14.76 6.25
C LYS A 337 -16.26 15.55 5.33
N LYS A 338 -16.02 15.59 4.02
CA LYS A 338 -16.90 16.28 3.06
C LYS A 338 -18.23 15.57 2.89
N LEU A 339 -18.22 14.24 2.90
CA LEU A 339 -19.41 13.40 2.75
C LEU A 339 -20.26 13.33 4.03
N ILE A 340 -19.60 13.35 5.19
CA ILE A 340 -20.20 13.19 6.52
C ILE A 340 -19.60 14.27 7.45
N PRO A 341 -20.14 15.50 7.44
CA PRO A 341 -19.55 16.63 8.17
C PRO A 341 -19.39 16.42 9.68
N ASP A 342 -20.29 15.68 10.30
CA ASP A 342 -20.31 15.49 11.76
C ASP A 342 -19.26 14.49 12.27
N VAL A 343 -18.57 13.77 11.36
CA VAL A 343 -17.58 12.73 11.70
C VAL A 343 -16.39 13.26 12.51
N ALA A 344 -15.99 14.53 12.31
CA ALA A 344 -14.82 15.12 12.97
C ALA A 344 -14.85 16.65 12.92
N LYS A 345 -14.09 17.29 13.79
CA LYS A 345 -13.80 18.73 13.70
C LYS A 345 -12.72 19.01 12.65
N GLY A 346 -12.75 20.21 12.07
CA GLY A 346 -11.79 20.70 11.07
C GLY A 346 -12.36 20.67 9.66
N ASP A 347 -11.94 21.62 8.82
CA ASP A 347 -12.58 21.90 7.53
C ASP A 347 -11.65 21.72 6.31
N ASN A 348 -10.37 21.43 6.55
CA ASN A 348 -9.36 21.18 5.52
C ASN A 348 -8.45 19.99 5.90
N ALA A 349 -7.70 19.46 4.93
CA ALA A 349 -6.89 18.27 5.14
C ALA A 349 -5.81 18.44 6.23
N GLU A 350 -5.26 19.65 6.42
CA GLU A 350 -4.27 19.94 7.47
C GLU A 350 -4.89 19.83 8.87
N GLU A 351 -6.07 20.41 9.12
CA GLU A 351 -6.78 20.30 10.40
C GLU A 351 -7.21 18.87 10.73
N LEU A 352 -7.45 18.06 9.70
CA LEU A 352 -7.88 16.66 9.85
C LEU A 352 -6.72 15.72 10.22
N VAL A 353 -5.46 16.15 10.17
CA VAL A 353 -4.30 15.29 10.49
C VAL A 353 -4.38 14.76 11.93
N LEU A 354 -4.70 15.63 12.91
CA LEU A 354 -4.81 15.26 14.32
C LEU A 354 -6.26 15.08 14.81
N ALA A 355 -7.25 15.39 13.97
CA ALA A 355 -8.65 15.24 14.35
C ALA A 355 -8.97 13.77 14.70
N ARG A 356 -9.70 13.51 15.78
CA ARG A 356 -10.23 12.16 16.02
C ARG A 356 -11.56 12.02 15.28
N PHE A 357 -11.67 11.02 14.40
CA PHE A 357 -12.90 10.72 13.68
C PHE A 357 -13.80 9.86 14.58
N ASN A 358 -15.08 10.24 14.68
CA ASN A 358 -16.12 9.47 15.35
C ASN A 358 -16.70 8.45 14.35
N TYR A 359 -16.31 7.18 14.50
CA TYR A 359 -16.76 6.11 13.59
C TYR A 359 -18.25 5.82 13.69
N ASP A 360 -18.89 6.19 14.81
CA ASP A 360 -20.34 6.04 14.97
C ASP A 360 -21.11 6.92 13.98
N GLU A 361 -20.54 8.04 13.53
CA GLU A 361 -21.20 8.94 12.57
C GLU A 361 -21.22 8.38 11.14
N LEU A 362 -20.42 7.35 10.84
CA LEU A 362 -20.23 6.87 9.46
C LEU A 362 -21.50 6.27 8.86
N ASP A 363 -22.36 5.62 9.64
CA ASP A 363 -23.51 4.85 9.13
C ASP A 363 -24.86 5.26 9.77
N GLN A 364 -25.01 6.55 10.09
CA GLN A 364 -26.24 7.08 10.68
C GLN A 364 -27.44 7.03 9.70
N PRO A 365 -28.64 6.63 10.15
CA PRO A 365 -29.79 6.40 9.28
C PRO A 365 -30.33 7.68 8.62
N ASP A 366 -30.14 8.84 9.25
CA ASP A 366 -30.59 10.14 8.76
C ASP A 366 -29.55 10.83 7.85
N SER A 367 -28.35 10.26 7.71
CA SER A 367 -27.29 10.79 6.85
C SER A 367 -27.55 10.50 5.37
N ALA A 368 -27.32 11.51 4.52
CA ALA A 368 -27.41 11.34 3.07
C ALA A 368 -26.34 10.39 2.54
N VAL A 369 -25.13 10.43 3.10
CA VAL A 369 -24.06 9.48 2.80
C VAL A 369 -23.81 8.60 4.01
N ARG A 370 -23.72 7.30 3.77
CA ARG A 370 -23.42 6.30 4.78
C ARG A 370 -22.23 5.46 4.32
N ILE A 371 -21.28 5.23 5.21
CA ILE A 371 -20.13 4.35 5.01
C ILE A 371 -20.25 3.21 6.00
N ARG A 372 -20.62 2.03 5.50
CA ARG A 372 -20.79 0.84 6.31
C ARG A 372 -19.57 -0.06 6.12
N LEU A 373 -18.76 -0.12 7.17
CA LEU A 373 -17.55 -0.93 7.28
C LEU A 373 -17.89 -2.38 7.62
N ASN A 374 -16.88 -3.26 7.61
CA ASN A 374 -17.03 -4.70 7.88
C ASN A 374 -18.19 -5.34 7.09
N SER A 375 -18.36 -4.93 5.84
CA SER A 375 -19.49 -5.28 4.97
C SER A 375 -19.02 -5.72 3.59
N THR A 376 -19.01 -7.04 3.36
CA THR A 376 -18.52 -7.61 2.11
C THR A 376 -19.65 -7.85 1.12
N VAL A 377 -19.64 -7.15 -0.01
CA VAL A 377 -20.58 -7.42 -1.10
C VAL A 377 -20.26 -8.77 -1.76
N VAL A 378 -21.29 -9.62 -1.89
CA VAL A 378 -21.16 -10.99 -2.41
C VAL A 378 -22.02 -11.27 -3.63
N HIS A 379 -23.00 -10.41 -3.94
CA HIS A 379 -23.84 -10.53 -5.13
C HIS A 379 -24.45 -9.18 -5.52
N VAL A 380 -24.48 -8.90 -6.82
CA VAL A 380 -25.05 -7.69 -7.42
C VAL A 380 -25.79 -8.10 -8.69
N GLU A 381 -27.06 -7.67 -8.82
CA GLU A 381 -27.90 -8.01 -9.97
C GLU A 381 -28.92 -6.93 -10.28
N HIS A 382 -29.20 -6.69 -11.57
CA HIS A 382 -30.32 -5.84 -11.97
C HIS A 382 -31.66 -6.49 -11.61
N GLY A 383 -32.66 -5.68 -11.25
CA GLY A 383 -34.04 -6.15 -10.97
C GLY A 383 -34.83 -6.64 -12.20
N GLY A 384 -34.16 -6.89 -13.33
CA GLY A 384 -34.77 -7.20 -14.63
C GLY A 384 -33.72 -7.22 -15.74
N ASP A 385 -34.11 -6.89 -16.97
CA ASP A 385 -33.17 -6.74 -18.08
C ASP A 385 -32.17 -5.60 -17.78
N PRO A 386 -30.85 -5.86 -17.77
CA PRO A 386 -29.83 -4.85 -17.52
C PRO A 386 -29.95 -3.58 -18.36
N GLN A 387 -30.48 -3.65 -19.59
CA GLN A 387 -30.61 -2.50 -20.49
C GLN A 387 -31.77 -1.56 -20.13
N SER A 388 -32.79 -2.06 -19.44
CA SER A 388 -34.01 -1.29 -19.11
C SER A 388 -34.28 -1.19 -17.60
N SER A 389 -33.50 -1.89 -16.77
CA SER A 389 -33.68 -1.86 -15.33
C SER A 389 -33.49 -0.46 -14.74
N SER A 390 -34.36 -0.11 -13.80
CA SER A 390 -34.25 1.10 -12.99
C SER A 390 -33.59 0.85 -11.63
N GLU A 391 -33.37 -0.42 -11.28
CA GLU A 391 -32.90 -0.84 -9.95
C GLU A 391 -31.88 -1.96 -10.04
N VAL A 392 -31.00 -2.00 -9.04
CA VAL A 392 -29.98 -3.02 -8.83
C VAL A 392 -30.08 -3.50 -7.37
N ALA A 393 -30.21 -4.80 -7.16
CA ALA A 393 -30.13 -5.42 -5.86
C ALA A 393 -28.67 -5.70 -5.51
N VAL A 394 -28.27 -5.34 -4.28
CA VAL A 394 -26.93 -5.56 -3.76
C VAL A 394 -27.03 -6.37 -2.47
N ASN A 395 -26.45 -7.57 -2.48
CA ASN A 395 -26.35 -8.42 -1.30
C ASN A 395 -24.95 -8.32 -0.69
N TYR A 396 -24.90 -8.11 0.62
CA TYR A 396 -23.66 -8.04 1.37
C TYR A 396 -23.75 -8.83 2.68
N ILE A 397 -22.59 -9.23 3.19
CA ILE A 397 -22.44 -9.90 4.46
C ILE A 397 -21.96 -8.91 5.50
N HIS A 398 -22.66 -8.82 6.61
CA HIS A 398 -22.30 -8.01 7.77
C HIS A 398 -22.63 -8.83 9.03
N ASP A 399 -21.69 -8.90 9.99
CA ASP A 399 -21.80 -9.74 11.18
C ASP A 399 -22.20 -11.20 10.88
N GLY A 400 -21.66 -11.76 9.80
CA GLY A 400 -21.93 -13.12 9.35
C GLY A 400 -23.34 -13.36 8.79
N LYS A 401 -24.17 -12.32 8.63
CA LYS A 401 -25.53 -12.39 8.08
C LYS A 401 -25.62 -11.71 6.73
N GLN A 402 -26.47 -12.23 5.86
CA GLN A 402 -26.72 -11.64 4.55
C GLN A 402 -27.86 -10.61 4.60
N TYR A 403 -27.58 -9.45 4.04
CA TYR A 403 -28.52 -8.34 3.87
C TYR A 403 -28.64 -7.99 2.39
N GLN A 404 -29.78 -7.40 2.03
CA GLN A 404 -30.04 -6.88 0.69
C GLN A 404 -30.54 -5.43 0.76
N VAL A 405 -29.98 -4.58 -0.09
CA VAL A 405 -30.46 -3.22 -0.37
C VAL A 405 -30.76 -3.05 -1.86
N ILE A 406 -31.58 -2.06 -2.20
CA ILE A 406 -31.88 -1.67 -3.58
C ILE A 406 -31.21 -0.33 -3.89
N ALA A 407 -30.63 -0.22 -5.07
CA ALA A 407 -29.97 0.99 -5.55
C ALA A 407 -30.47 1.38 -6.96
N ARG A 408 -30.53 2.68 -7.25
CA ARG A 408 -30.80 3.19 -8.62
C ARG A 408 -29.57 3.12 -9.52
N GLY A 409 -28.37 3.17 -8.94
CA GLY A 409 -27.10 2.98 -9.61
C GLY A 409 -26.09 2.31 -8.69
N VAL A 410 -25.14 1.59 -9.26
CA VAL A 410 -24.05 0.94 -8.52
C VAL A 410 -22.70 1.28 -9.15
N VAL A 411 -21.75 1.69 -8.31
CA VAL A 411 -20.35 1.82 -8.69
C VAL A 411 -19.56 0.68 -8.05
N MET A 412 -19.01 -0.20 -8.87
CA MET A 412 -18.08 -1.25 -8.44
C MET A 412 -16.67 -0.64 -8.30
N ALA A 413 -16.33 -0.18 -7.10
CA ALA A 413 -15.02 0.39 -6.75
C ALA A 413 -14.06 -0.63 -6.12
N CYS A 414 -14.42 -1.92 -6.11
CA CYS A 414 -13.61 -3.04 -5.65
C CYS A 414 -12.67 -3.56 -6.76
N TYR A 415 -11.81 -4.53 -6.44
CA TYR A 415 -10.87 -5.09 -7.42
C TYR A 415 -11.58 -5.64 -8.65
N ASN A 416 -11.14 -5.26 -9.85
CA ASN A 416 -11.83 -5.59 -11.09
C ASN A 416 -11.96 -7.10 -11.32
N MET A 417 -10.94 -7.85 -10.89
CA MET A 417 -10.92 -9.32 -10.97
C MET A 417 -12.01 -9.99 -10.09
N MET A 418 -12.55 -9.30 -9.09
CA MET A 418 -13.62 -9.81 -8.22
C MET A 418 -15.01 -9.67 -8.87
N ILE A 419 -15.20 -8.64 -9.70
CA ILE A 419 -16.50 -8.25 -10.27
C ILE A 419 -17.20 -9.41 -11.00
N PRO A 420 -16.52 -10.22 -11.84
CA PRO A 420 -17.15 -11.37 -12.50
C PRO A 420 -17.68 -12.46 -11.57
N HIS A 421 -17.25 -12.48 -10.31
CA HIS A 421 -17.73 -13.44 -9.31
C HIS A 421 -18.97 -12.95 -8.58
N ILE A 422 -19.22 -11.63 -8.54
CA ILE A 422 -20.30 -11.03 -7.74
C ILE A 422 -21.37 -10.36 -8.59
N VAL A 423 -21.07 -9.91 -9.81
CA VAL A 423 -22.08 -9.31 -10.71
C VAL A 423 -22.68 -10.38 -11.62
N SER A 424 -23.99 -10.55 -11.54
CA SER A 424 -24.75 -11.48 -12.38
C SER A 424 -25.00 -10.89 -13.78
N GLY A 425 -24.98 -11.74 -14.81
CA GLY A 425 -25.42 -11.35 -16.17
C GLY A 425 -24.42 -10.55 -16.99
N LEU A 426 -23.18 -10.36 -16.53
CA LEU A 426 -22.15 -9.66 -17.30
C LEU A 426 -21.94 -10.29 -18.69
N PRO A 427 -21.77 -9.48 -19.76
CA PRO A 427 -21.33 -9.98 -21.05
C PRO A 427 -20.02 -10.76 -20.93
N GLN A 428 -19.95 -11.94 -21.56
CA GLN A 428 -18.80 -12.85 -21.43
C GLN A 428 -17.46 -12.16 -21.74
N ALA A 429 -17.40 -11.38 -22.82
CA ALA A 429 -16.18 -10.65 -23.20
C ALA A 429 -15.73 -9.63 -22.13
N GLN A 430 -16.69 -9.00 -21.45
CA GLN A 430 -16.39 -8.08 -20.35
C GLN A 430 -15.90 -8.85 -19.11
N ALA A 431 -16.58 -9.92 -18.74
CA ALA A 431 -16.21 -10.77 -17.61
C ALA A 431 -14.80 -11.35 -17.77
N ASP A 432 -14.44 -11.82 -18.97
CA ASP A 432 -13.11 -12.37 -19.23
C ASP A 432 -12.03 -11.27 -19.22
N ALA A 433 -12.33 -10.08 -19.73
CA ALA A 433 -11.41 -8.95 -19.66
C ALA A 433 -11.14 -8.47 -18.22
N LEU A 434 -12.15 -8.52 -17.36
CA LEU A 434 -12.03 -8.21 -15.93
C LEU A 434 -11.14 -9.22 -15.20
N LYS A 435 -11.25 -10.53 -15.51
CA LYS A 435 -10.41 -11.59 -14.92
C LYS A 435 -8.92 -11.47 -15.28
N LEU A 436 -8.60 -10.79 -16.37
CA LEU A 436 -7.22 -10.58 -16.80
C LEU A 436 -6.49 -9.48 -16.01
N GLN A 437 -7.20 -8.67 -15.22
CA GLN A 437 -6.57 -7.65 -14.39
C GLN A 437 -5.83 -8.31 -13.22
N GLY A 438 -4.64 -7.81 -12.91
CA GLY A 438 -3.76 -8.36 -11.88
C GLY A 438 -3.47 -7.38 -10.76
N LYS A 439 -2.97 -7.92 -9.64
CA LYS A 439 -2.50 -7.15 -8.50
C LYS A 439 -1.18 -7.73 -8.01
N SER A 440 -0.14 -6.90 -7.88
CA SER A 440 1.10 -7.31 -7.23
C SER A 440 0.91 -7.33 -5.71
N PRO A 441 1.47 -8.31 -4.98
CA PRO A 441 1.47 -8.27 -3.52
C PRO A 441 2.33 -7.12 -2.98
N LEU A 442 1.91 -6.54 -1.85
CA LEU A 442 2.57 -5.41 -1.19
C LEU A 442 2.54 -5.62 0.33
N GLN A 443 3.59 -5.20 1.03
CA GLN A 443 3.70 -5.28 2.48
C GLN A 443 4.35 -4.03 3.04
N TYR A 444 3.64 -3.34 3.94
CA TYR A 444 4.07 -2.13 4.62
C TYR A 444 3.95 -2.36 6.12
N THR A 445 5.09 -2.50 6.80
CA THR A 445 5.15 -2.69 8.24
C THR A 445 5.65 -1.42 8.90
N THR A 446 4.91 -0.91 9.87
CA THR A 446 5.32 0.23 10.68
C THR A 446 5.71 -0.22 12.08
N VAL A 447 6.87 0.23 12.53
CA VAL A 447 7.45 -0.14 13.83
C VAL A 447 7.63 1.11 14.66
N GLY A 448 6.88 1.24 15.75
CA GLY A 448 7.01 2.33 16.71
C GLY A 448 8.19 2.10 17.64
N LEU A 449 9.18 2.99 17.62
CA LEU A 449 10.38 2.93 18.44
C LEU A 449 10.40 4.04 19.48
N LYS A 450 10.93 3.74 20.66
CA LYS A 450 11.13 4.75 21.73
C LYS A 450 12.17 5.81 21.41
N ASN A 451 13.12 5.48 20.54
CA ASN A 451 14.20 6.35 20.08
C ASN A 451 14.81 5.79 18.78
N TRP A 452 15.63 6.58 18.08
CA TRP A 452 16.31 6.15 16.85
C TRP A 452 17.83 6.33 16.90
N ARG A 453 18.43 6.22 18.09
CA ARG A 453 19.89 6.34 18.29
C ARG A 453 20.68 5.35 17.45
N GLY A 454 20.21 4.10 17.32
CA GLY A 454 20.86 3.09 16.48
C GLY A 454 20.91 3.49 15.01
N MET A 455 19.83 4.05 14.47
CA MET A 455 19.77 4.58 13.09
C MET A 455 20.76 5.73 12.91
N LYS A 456 20.80 6.66 13.88
CA LYS A 456 21.72 7.80 13.88
C LYS A 456 23.18 7.35 13.88
N GLU A 457 23.55 6.42 14.77
CA GLU A 457 24.91 5.91 14.90
C GLU A 457 25.38 5.22 13.61
N ARG A 458 24.50 4.42 12.99
CA ARG A 458 24.77 3.78 11.70
C ARG A 458 24.64 4.73 10.50
N GLY A 459 24.16 5.96 10.71
CA GLY A 459 23.93 6.93 9.63
C GLY A 459 22.87 6.48 8.61
N ILE A 460 21.85 5.74 9.04
CA ILE A 460 20.82 5.15 8.19
C ILE A 460 19.62 6.10 8.10
N GLY A 461 19.32 6.59 6.90
CA GLY A 461 18.01 7.13 6.57
C GLY A 461 17.13 6.10 5.86
N LEU A 462 17.75 5.27 5.01
CA LEU A 462 17.12 4.12 4.35
C LEU A 462 18.16 3.01 4.15
N ALA A 463 17.78 1.76 4.41
CA ALA A 463 18.57 0.57 4.17
C ALA A 463 17.88 -0.35 3.15
N MET A 464 18.63 -0.76 2.12
CA MET A 464 18.25 -1.86 1.23
C MET A 464 18.59 -3.18 1.90
N SER A 465 17.70 -4.17 1.87
CA SER A 465 17.88 -5.45 2.57
C SER A 465 17.58 -6.64 1.65
N PRO A 466 18.44 -6.93 0.64
CA PRO A 466 18.17 -7.90 -0.41
C PRO A 466 18.08 -9.37 0.06
N GLY A 467 18.44 -9.65 1.32
CA GLY A 467 18.31 -10.97 1.94
C GLY A 467 17.07 -11.14 2.82
N ASN A 468 16.27 -10.09 3.04
CA ASN A 468 15.21 -10.07 4.04
C ASN A 468 13.81 -10.15 3.41
N MET A 469 12.80 -10.40 4.26
CA MET A 469 11.40 -10.33 3.86
C MET A 469 11.01 -8.88 3.58
N HIS A 470 11.34 -7.98 4.51
CA HIS A 470 11.29 -6.55 4.27
C HIS A 470 12.54 -6.16 3.48
N GLN A 471 12.34 -5.70 2.24
CA GLN A 471 13.42 -5.43 1.30
C GLN A 471 13.99 -4.00 1.45
N ALA A 472 13.27 -3.12 2.13
CA ALA A 472 13.72 -1.79 2.50
C ALA A 472 13.28 -1.43 3.92
N VAL A 473 14.14 -0.72 4.66
CA VAL A 473 13.85 -0.14 5.97
C VAL A 473 14.18 1.35 5.92
N LEU A 474 13.24 2.23 6.25
CA LEU A 474 13.47 3.67 6.23
C LEU A 474 12.89 4.36 7.47
N MET A 475 13.57 5.44 7.88
CA MET A 475 12.97 6.43 8.78
C MET A 475 11.74 7.02 8.09
N ASP A 476 10.65 7.23 8.83
CA ASP A 476 9.48 7.90 8.28
C ASP A 476 9.82 9.31 7.76
N PHE A 477 8.99 9.83 6.85
CA PHE A 477 9.24 11.11 6.21
C PHE A 477 9.20 12.27 7.23
N PRO A 478 10.10 13.26 7.10
CA PRO A 478 10.17 14.39 8.03
C PRO A 478 9.08 15.44 7.71
N VAL A 479 7.82 15.09 7.93
CA VAL A 479 6.64 15.91 7.61
C VAL A 479 5.99 16.46 8.88
N SER A 480 5.88 17.78 8.98
CA SER A 480 5.09 18.46 10.03
C SER A 480 3.90 19.20 9.42
N MET A 481 2.70 18.88 9.88
CA MET A 481 1.45 19.44 9.34
C MET A 481 0.32 19.37 10.37
N GLY A 482 -0.50 20.40 10.49
CA GLY A 482 -1.74 20.33 11.28
C GLY A 482 -1.51 20.17 12.78
N GLY A 483 -0.38 20.68 13.27
CA GLY A 483 0.07 20.50 14.66
C GLY A 483 0.82 19.19 14.92
N TYR A 484 0.84 18.23 13.98
CA TYR A 484 1.73 17.08 14.06
C TYR A 484 3.16 17.49 13.75
N GLU A 485 4.11 17.00 14.54
CA GLU A 485 5.54 17.16 14.33
C GLU A 485 6.22 15.80 14.14
N TYR A 486 7.06 15.70 13.11
CA TYR A 486 7.92 14.53 12.90
C TYR A 486 9.00 14.44 13.99
N SER A 487 9.64 13.26 14.12
CA SER A 487 10.72 13.01 15.10
C SER A 487 11.97 13.84 14.81
N LYS A 488 12.42 14.69 15.75
CA LYS A 488 13.48 15.69 15.51
C LYS A 488 14.86 15.22 15.99
N THR A 489 14.96 14.62 17.17
CA THR A 489 16.22 14.22 17.79
C THR A 489 16.30 12.71 17.97
N PRO A 490 17.51 12.10 18.01
CA PRO A 490 17.67 10.66 18.20
C PRO A 490 17.00 10.09 19.45
N ASP A 491 16.68 10.93 20.44
CA ASP A 491 16.01 10.56 21.68
C ASP A 491 14.49 10.57 21.56
N ASP A 492 13.94 11.16 20.51
CA ASP A 492 12.50 11.25 20.27
C ASP A 492 11.96 9.88 19.82
N PRO A 493 10.73 9.51 20.20
CA PRO A 493 10.09 8.33 19.64
C PRO A 493 9.86 8.52 18.14
N CYS A 494 9.94 7.45 17.36
CA CYS A 494 9.80 7.50 15.91
C CYS A 494 9.03 6.30 15.36
N VAL A 495 8.75 6.32 14.06
CA VAL A 495 8.26 5.16 13.30
C VAL A 495 9.29 4.79 12.24
N LEU A 496 9.60 3.51 12.14
CA LEU A 496 10.28 2.95 10.97
C LEU A 496 9.24 2.37 10.02
N GLN A 497 9.44 2.60 8.73
CA GLN A 497 8.73 1.93 7.65
C GLN A 497 9.59 0.77 7.14
N MET A 498 9.00 -0.41 7.01
CA MET A 498 9.64 -1.60 6.46
C MET A 498 8.79 -2.11 5.29
N ILE A 499 9.35 -2.09 4.08
CA ILE A 499 8.59 -2.22 2.83
C ILE A 499 9.05 -3.44 2.04
N SER A 500 8.09 -4.12 1.39
CA SER A 500 8.36 -5.20 0.44
C SER A 500 7.28 -5.30 -0.64
N CYS A 501 7.69 -5.62 -1.86
CA CYS A 501 6.82 -6.06 -2.95
C CYS A 501 7.13 -7.53 -3.27
N PRO A 502 6.60 -8.50 -2.49
CA PRO A 502 7.07 -9.87 -2.60
C PRO A 502 6.61 -10.51 -3.92
N TYR A 503 7.51 -11.32 -4.46
CA TYR A 503 7.32 -12.13 -5.67
C TYR A 503 7.86 -13.54 -5.44
N GLY A 504 7.51 -14.46 -6.35
CA GLY A 504 7.86 -15.88 -6.27
C GLY A 504 9.36 -16.13 -6.20
N GLY A 505 9.77 -17.27 -5.64
CA GLY A 505 11.19 -17.63 -5.48
C GLY A 505 11.87 -18.01 -6.80
N THR A 506 11.10 -18.51 -7.77
CA THR A 506 11.61 -19.01 -9.04
C THR A 506 11.98 -17.88 -10.00
N VAL A 507 13.28 -17.66 -10.19
CA VAL A 507 13.83 -16.67 -11.12
C VAL A 507 13.36 -16.95 -12.55
N GLY A 508 12.82 -15.93 -13.23
CA GLY A 508 12.35 -16.03 -14.60
C GLY A 508 10.96 -16.65 -14.77
N ALA A 509 10.31 -17.09 -13.69
CA ALA A 509 8.92 -17.59 -13.77
C ALA A 509 7.95 -16.47 -14.22
N PRO A 510 6.87 -16.79 -14.95
CA PRO A 510 5.91 -15.78 -15.38
C PRO A 510 5.38 -14.93 -14.22
N ARG A 511 5.21 -13.63 -14.47
CA ARG A 511 4.78 -12.63 -13.47
C ARG A 511 3.57 -13.08 -12.65
N VAL A 512 2.54 -13.61 -13.32
CA VAL A 512 1.30 -14.05 -12.67
C VAL A 512 1.54 -15.22 -11.71
N GLU A 513 2.46 -16.12 -12.04
CA GLU A 513 2.84 -17.23 -11.16
C GLU A 513 3.63 -16.72 -9.96
N GLN A 514 4.57 -15.80 -10.17
CA GLN A 514 5.31 -15.15 -9.08
C GLN A 514 4.37 -14.44 -8.09
N PHE A 515 3.36 -13.72 -8.57
CA PHE A 515 2.36 -13.08 -7.71
C PHE A 515 1.50 -14.10 -6.96
N ARG A 516 1.10 -15.19 -7.62
CA ARG A 516 0.30 -16.25 -6.98
C ARG A 516 1.08 -16.91 -5.84
N GLU A 517 2.35 -17.24 -6.07
CA GLU A 517 3.23 -17.83 -5.06
C GLU A 517 3.44 -16.88 -3.87
N ALA A 518 3.81 -15.62 -4.13
CA ALA A 518 4.02 -14.63 -3.09
C ALA A 518 2.74 -14.35 -2.28
N ARG A 519 1.58 -14.28 -2.94
CA ARG A 519 0.28 -14.13 -2.27
C ARG A 519 -0.02 -15.31 -1.36
N GLY A 520 0.17 -16.53 -1.86
CA GLY A 520 -0.04 -17.74 -1.06
C GLY A 520 0.83 -17.76 0.18
N ARG A 521 2.11 -17.38 0.05
CA ARG A 521 3.04 -17.25 1.18
C ARG A 521 2.57 -16.17 2.17
N MET A 522 2.30 -14.96 1.71
CA MET A 522 1.87 -13.82 2.55
C MET A 522 0.59 -14.12 3.37
N LEU A 523 -0.37 -14.81 2.77
CA LEU A 523 -1.64 -15.15 3.44
C LEU A 523 -1.49 -16.30 4.44
N ALA A 524 -0.46 -17.14 4.31
CA ALA A 524 -0.17 -18.21 5.26
C ALA A 524 0.53 -17.71 6.54
N LEU A 525 1.30 -16.61 6.43
CA LEU A 525 2.01 -16.01 7.56
C LEU A 525 1.05 -15.44 8.61
N GLN A 526 1.40 -15.64 9.88
CA GLN A 526 0.76 -15.05 11.05
C GLN A 526 1.52 -13.79 11.50
N PHE A 527 0.99 -13.07 12.49
CA PHE A 527 1.66 -11.86 12.99
C PHE A 527 3.05 -12.16 13.53
N GLU A 528 3.18 -13.27 14.26
CA GLU A 528 4.40 -13.70 14.95
C GLU A 528 5.53 -13.97 13.96
N ASP A 529 5.23 -14.43 12.74
CA ASP A 529 6.24 -14.61 11.69
C ASP A 529 6.84 -13.27 11.24
N TYR A 530 6.01 -12.23 11.14
CA TYR A 530 6.46 -10.88 10.80
C TYR A 530 7.18 -10.22 11.97
N GLU A 531 6.68 -10.37 13.20
CA GLU A 531 7.33 -9.85 14.40
C GLU A 531 8.73 -10.44 14.57
N GLN A 532 8.87 -11.75 14.36
CA GLN A 532 10.17 -12.42 14.40
C GLN A 532 11.10 -11.90 13.30
N GLU A 533 10.61 -11.69 12.07
CA GLU A 533 11.45 -11.12 11.01
C GLU A 533 11.90 -9.69 11.35
N VAL A 534 11.01 -8.83 11.85
CA VAL A 534 11.36 -7.46 12.25
C VAL A 534 12.40 -7.50 13.37
N ARG A 535 12.25 -8.41 14.35
CA ARG A 535 13.19 -8.61 15.45
C ARG A 535 14.58 -8.97 14.95
N ASP A 536 14.69 -10.00 14.13
CA ASP A 536 15.98 -10.48 13.62
C ASP A 536 16.62 -9.44 12.70
N HIS A 537 15.81 -8.77 11.87
CA HIS A 537 16.27 -7.73 10.94
C HIS A 537 16.84 -6.52 11.69
N LEU A 538 16.10 -5.94 12.65
CA LEU A 538 16.55 -4.75 13.37
C LEU A 538 17.72 -5.05 14.32
N ASN A 539 17.70 -6.19 15.02
CA ASN A 539 18.82 -6.57 15.90
C ASN A 539 20.12 -6.83 15.12
N GLY A 540 20.06 -7.45 13.94
CA GLY A 540 21.26 -7.66 13.13
C GLY A 540 21.74 -6.37 12.42
N MET A 541 20.82 -5.47 12.07
CA MET A 541 21.16 -4.21 11.38
C MET A 541 21.72 -3.12 12.32
N LEU A 542 21.19 -3.03 13.55
CA LEU A 542 21.50 -1.95 14.49
C LEU A 542 22.54 -2.37 15.54
N PRO A 543 23.29 -1.42 16.13
CA PRO A 543 24.27 -1.74 17.18
C PRO A 543 23.58 -2.25 18.45
N GLU A 544 24.03 -3.40 18.98
CA GLU A 544 23.43 -4.05 20.17
C GLU A 544 23.43 -3.14 21.41
N GLU A 545 24.41 -2.24 21.54
CA GLU A 545 24.49 -1.30 22.67
C GLU A 545 23.42 -0.20 22.60
N LEU A 546 22.90 0.08 21.41
CA LEU A 546 21.97 1.17 21.13
C LEU A 546 20.57 0.70 20.75
N PHE A 547 20.40 -0.58 20.43
CA PHE A 547 19.11 -1.17 20.08
C PHE A 547 18.97 -2.57 20.68
N GLU A 548 17.84 -2.81 21.33
CA GLU A 548 17.37 -4.14 21.70
C GLU A 548 15.86 -4.17 21.47
N PHE A 549 15.39 -5.15 20.71
CA PHE A 549 14.02 -5.20 20.24
C PHE A 549 12.98 -5.10 21.38
N ASP A 550 13.08 -5.93 22.42
CA ASP A 550 12.07 -5.98 23.49
C ASP A 550 12.06 -4.71 24.35
N ARG A 551 13.21 -4.03 24.46
CA ARG A 551 13.35 -2.74 25.15
C ARG A 551 12.78 -1.58 24.34
N ASP A 552 13.13 -1.50 23.06
CA ASP A 552 13.02 -0.27 22.26
C ASP A 552 11.80 -0.25 21.32
N VAL A 553 11.27 -1.41 20.91
CA VAL A 553 10.06 -1.50 20.10
C VAL A 553 8.83 -1.44 20.99
N SER A 554 7.91 -0.53 20.68
CA SER A 554 6.66 -0.33 21.44
C SER A 554 5.43 -0.89 20.75
N SER A 555 5.44 -0.96 19.41
CA SER A 555 4.30 -1.47 18.64
C SER A 555 4.69 -1.78 17.19
N ILE A 556 3.98 -2.74 16.58
CA ILE A 556 4.16 -3.14 15.19
C ILE A 556 2.80 -3.26 14.51
N SER A 557 2.67 -2.69 13.32
CA SER A 557 1.49 -2.84 12.46
C SER A 557 1.93 -3.31 11.08
N VAL A 558 1.48 -4.50 10.67
CA VAL A 558 1.83 -5.12 9.39
C VAL A 558 0.66 -4.98 8.44
N ASN A 559 0.71 -4.00 7.53
CA ASN A 559 -0.26 -3.88 6.45
C ASN A 559 0.13 -4.77 5.29
N ARG A 560 -0.45 -5.97 5.26
CA ARG A 560 -0.28 -6.90 4.15
C ARG A 560 -1.39 -6.69 3.11
N TRP A 561 -0.99 -6.55 1.86
CA TRP A 561 -1.90 -6.42 0.72
C TRP A 561 -1.60 -7.54 -0.27
N ALA A 562 -2.30 -8.66 -0.11
CA ALA A 562 -2.28 -9.78 -1.06
C ALA A 562 -2.64 -9.34 -2.50
N HIS A 563 -3.34 -8.21 -2.61
CA HIS A 563 -3.79 -7.58 -3.83
C HIS A 563 -3.46 -6.08 -3.79
N GLY A 564 -2.16 -5.74 -3.84
CA GLY A 564 -1.60 -4.40 -3.73
C GLY A 564 -1.76 -3.53 -4.99
N TYR A 565 -0.64 -3.25 -5.67
CA TYR A 565 -0.66 -2.35 -6.84
C TYR A 565 -1.37 -2.97 -8.04
N THR A 566 -2.06 -2.11 -8.79
CA THR A 566 -2.70 -2.45 -10.05
C THR A 566 -1.69 -2.87 -11.10
N VAL A 567 -1.91 -4.03 -11.70
CA VAL A 567 -1.17 -4.51 -12.87
C VAL A 567 -2.18 -4.74 -13.99
N GLY A 568 -2.19 -3.83 -14.97
CA GLY A 568 -3.11 -3.88 -16.09
C GLY A 568 -2.99 -5.19 -16.87
N GLY A 569 -4.13 -5.76 -17.26
CA GLY A 569 -4.17 -6.93 -18.14
C GLY A 569 -3.63 -6.60 -19.54
N PRO A 570 -3.36 -7.62 -20.38
CA PRO A 570 -2.80 -7.42 -21.71
C PRO A 570 -3.75 -6.64 -22.64
N GLY A 571 -3.17 -5.96 -23.62
CA GLY A 571 -3.88 -5.28 -24.70
C GLY A 571 -4.96 -4.31 -24.19
N ASN A 572 -6.16 -4.42 -24.75
CA ASN A 572 -7.30 -3.56 -24.41
C ASN A 572 -8.18 -4.08 -23.26
N SER A 573 -7.72 -5.12 -22.52
CA SER A 573 -8.55 -5.78 -21.50
C SER A 573 -9.08 -4.80 -20.45
N THR A 574 -8.28 -3.85 -19.98
CA THR A 574 -8.73 -2.81 -19.03
C THR A 574 -9.90 -1.99 -19.59
N ARG A 575 -9.83 -1.56 -20.86
CA ARG A 575 -10.89 -0.78 -21.53
C ARG A 575 -12.16 -1.60 -21.76
N ILE A 576 -12.01 -2.88 -22.11
CA ILE A 576 -13.15 -3.80 -22.33
C ILE A 576 -13.84 -4.11 -21.00
N GLY A 577 -13.07 -4.43 -19.96
CA GLY A 577 -13.60 -4.82 -18.65
C GLY A 577 -14.38 -3.69 -17.98
N ARG A 578 -13.89 -2.45 -18.09
CA ARG A 578 -14.42 -1.29 -17.36
C ARG A 578 -15.68 -0.64 -17.96
N GLN A 579 -16.28 -1.23 -19.00
CA GLN A 579 -17.46 -0.67 -19.65
C GLN A 579 -18.68 -0.66 -18.70
N PRO A 580 -19.61 0.31 -18.85
CA PRO A 580 -20.87 0.27 -18.13
C PRO A 580 -21.69 -0.97 -18.47
N PHE A 581 -22.40 -1.50 -17.48
CA PHE A 581 -23.34 -2.60 -17.62
C PHE A 581 -24.69 -2.19 -17.03
N GLY A 582 -25.53 -1.56 -17.86
CA GLY A 582 -26.78 -0.95 -17.42
C GLY A 582 -26.54 0.09 -16.32
N ARG A 583 -27.18 -0.10 -15.16
CA ARG A 583 -27.02 0.71 -13.95
C ARG A 583 -25.76 0.42 -13.11
N ILE A 584 -24.79 -0.33 -13.64
CA ILE A 584 -23.53 -0.69 -12.96
C ILE A 584 -22.35 -0.10 -13.72
N THR A 585 -21.50 0.67 -13.05
CA THR A 585 -20.20 1.14 -13.58
C THR A 585 -19.04 0.70 -12.69
N ILE A 586 -17.80 0.87 -13.17
CA ILE A 586 -16.60 0.28 -12.54
C ILE A 586 -15.54 1.38 -12.31
N ALA A 587 -15.00 1.50 -11.10
CA ALA A 587 -14.24 2.70 -10.68
C ALA A 587 -12.89 2.44 -10.02
N ASN A 588 -12.48 1.20 -9.78
CA ASN A 588 -11.18 0.96 -9.14
C ASN A 588 -10.03 1.48 -10.03
N ALA A 589 -8.86 1.76 -9.43
CA ALA A 589 -7.63 2.07 -10.18
C ALA A 589 -7.31 1.01 -11.25
N ASP A 590 -7.72 -0.25 -11.05
CA ASP A 590 -7.71 -1.35 -12.03
C ASP A 590 -8.41 -1.05 -13.36
N SER A 591 -9.25 -0.02 -13.39
CA SER A 591 -9.93 0.47 -14.58
C SER A 591 -9.05 1.39 -15.43
N ALA A 592 -7.79 1.60 -15.03
CA ALA A 592 -6.75 2.31 -15.74
C ALA A 592 -5.40 1.58 -15.57
N PRO A 593 -4.41 1.83 -16.44
CA PRO A 593 -3.08 1.24 -16.30
C PRO A 593 -2.23 2.00 -15.26
N GLY A 594 -2.76 2.26 -14.06
CA GLY A 594 -2.05 3.00 -13.01
C GLY A 594 -2.54 2.65 -11.61
N ALA A 595 -1.65 2.73 -10.63
CA ALA A 595 -1.94 2.34 -9.24
C ALA A 595 -2.07 3.53 -8.26
N ASP A 596 -1.81 4.75 -8.75
CA ASP A 596 -1.71 5.95 -7.91
C ASP A 596 -3.07 6.48 -7.43
N ALA A 597 -3.04 7.27 -6.35
CA ALA A 597 -4.22 7.96 -5.80
C ALA A 597 -4.94 8.83 -6.84
N LYS A 598 -4.20 9.58 -7.67
CA LYS A 598 -4.77 10.42 -8.75
C LYS A 598 -5.57 9.59 -9.76
N THR A 599 -5.07 8.40 -10.10
CA THR A 599 -5.74 7.46 -11.00
C THR A 599 -7.02 6.92 -10.36
N ALA A 600 -6.94 6.52 -9.09
CA ALA A 600 -8.10 6.04 -8.33
C ALA A 600 -9.23 7.07 -8.30
N MET A 601 -8.92 8.34 -7.98
CA MET A 601 -9.88 9.44 -7.94
C MET A 601 -10.50 9.72 -9.32
N MET A 602 -9.69 9.73 -10.38
CA MET A 602 -10.22 9.88 -11.75
C MET A 602 -11.16 8.75 -12.16
N MET A 603 -10.87 7.50 -11.76
CA MET A 603 -11.76 6.38 -12.10
C MET A 603 -13.09 6.46 -11.34
N GLY A 604 -13.10 7.03 -10.13
CA GLY A 604 -14.33 7.43 -9.41
C GLY A 604 -15.18 8.42 -10.21
N TYR A 605 -14.57 9.55 -10.63
CA TYR A 605 -15.25 10.55 -11.47
C TYR A 605 -15.80 9.95 -12.77
N ARG A 606 -14.99 9.17 -13.47
CA ARG A 606 -15.36 8.54 -14.74
C ARG A 606 -16.60 7.67 -14.56
N ALA A 607 -16.61 6.80 -13.55
CA ALA A 607 -17.70 5.85 -13.33
C ALA A 607 -19.03 6.55 -13.00
N VAL A 608 -19.01 7.67 -12.27
CA VAL A 608 -20.19 8.50 -12.00
C VAL A 608 -20.68 9.20 -13.27
N THR A 609 -19.75 9.69 -14.11
CA THR A 609 -20.10 10.30 -15.39
C THR A 609 -20.79 9.30 -16.31
N GLU A 610 -20.31 8.06 -16.34
CA GLU A 610 -20.84 6.97 -17.15
C GLU A 610 -22.21 6.44 -16.68
N LEU A 611 -22.62 6.68 -15.43
CA LEU A 611 -23.93 6.26 -14.90
C LEU A 611 -25.12 7.09 -15.44
N GLY A 612 -24.84 8.27 -16.01
CA GLY A 612 -25.86 9.20 -16.52
C GLY A 612 -26.24 10.27 -15.52
#